data_AF-A0A3L6JIT0-F1
#
_entry.id   AF-A0A3L6JIT0-F1
#
_cell.length_a   1.000
_cell.length_b   1.000
_cell.length_c   1.000
_cell.angle_alpha   90.00
_cell.angle_beta   90.00
_cell.angle_gamma   90.00
#
_symmetry.space_group_name_H-M   'P 1'
#
loop_
_entity.id
_entity.type
_entity.pdbx_description
1 polymer ?
#
loop_
_entity_poly.entity_id
_entity_poly.type
_entity_poly.pdbx_seq_one_letter_code
_entity_poly.pdbx_strand_id
1 'polypeptide(L)'
;MQIITIVNIQGDRQVSSTEVINVFREQIDIEKKTLEKLVKLEEAANETTVRLAFMDLRLDTWKHIKFLEGMIEVLTTTPCDEWSAKVGRYAGRVKLDRELRSLADDENQMVLLLGKALGEINDPIAQLLVEHMQDEEKSHHVGLTKLIRLIKQSPLQSKKGIKGTDIVCDPE
;
A
#
# COMPACT_ATOMS: atom_id res chain seq x y z
N MET A 1 28.09 -32.71 -35.51
CA MET A 1 28.51 -32.15 -34.22
C MET A 1 28.38 -30.63 -34.32
N GLN A 2 27.24 -30.09 -33.89
CA GLN A 2 26.95 -28.65 -33.92
C GLN A 2 27.30 -28.07 -32.55
N ILE A 3 28.17 -27.06 -32.55
CA ILE A 3 28.47 -26.25 -31.37
C ILE A 3 27.39 -25.18 -31.31
N ILE A 4 26.53 -25.24 -30.31
CA ILE A 4 25.58 -24.17 -29.98
C ILE A 4 26.33 -23.21 -29.06
N THR A 5 26.63 -22.02 -29.59
CA THR A 5 27.06 -20.87 -28.80
C THR A 5 25.86 -20.35 -28.02
N ILE A 6 25.88 -20.47 -26.69
CA ILE A 6 24.90 -19.81 -25.82
C ILE A 6 25.29 -18.32 -25.73
N VAL A 7 24.46 -17.47 -26.32
CA VAL A 7 24.53 -16.02 -26.15
C VAL A 7 23.95 -15.70 -24.77
N ASN A 8 24.78 -15.13 -23.90
CA ASN A 8 24.40 -14.66 -22.59
C ASN A 8 23.67 -13.31 -22.72
N ILE A 9 22.34 -13.30 -22.58
CA ILE A 9 21.51 -12.09 -22.54
C ILE A 9 20.71 -12.11 -21.24
N GLN A 10 21.16 -11.35 -20.25
CA GLN A 10 20.41 -10.25 -19.62
C GLN A 10 21.13 -9.82 -18.34
N GLY A 11 21.67 -8.60 -18.37
CA GLY A 11 22.12 -7.90 -17.18
C GLY A 11 20.90 -7.45 -16.38
N ASP A 12 20.90 -7.81 -15.09
CA ASP A 12 19.99 -7.25 -14.10
C ASP A 12 20.19 -5.73 -14.04
N ARG A 13 19.21 -4.98 -14.58
CA ARG A 13 19.19 -3.53 -14.47
C ARG A 13 18.81 -3.18 -13.03
N GLN A 14 19.80 -2.89 -12.21
CA GLN A 14 19.60 -2.41 -10.85
C GLN A 14 18.92 -1.03 -10.91
N VAL A 15 17.60 -0.98 -10.74
CA VAL A 15 16.83 0.27 -10.69
C VAL A 15 17.27 1.05 -9.45
N SER A 16 17.71 2.28 -9.64
CA SER A 16 18.13 3.15 -8.53
C SER A 16 16.91 3.70 -7.78
N SER A 17 17.02 3.88 -6.47
CA SER A 17 15.93 4.50 -5.67
C SER A 17 15.50 5.86 -6.22
N THR A 18 16.42 6.60 -6.83
CA THR A 18 16.15 7.90 -7.48
C THR A 18 15.22 7.76 -8.69
N GLU A 19 15.42 6.76 -9.54
CA GLU A 19 14.54 6.50 -10.70
C GLU A 19 13.13 6.12 -10.23
N VAL A 20 13.01 5.28 -9.20
CA VAL A 20 11.71 4.91 -8.61
C VAL A 20 10.99 6.11 -8.01
N ILE A 21 11.72 6.96 -7.26
CA ILE A 21 11.15 8.18 -6.67
C ILE A 21 10.62 9.12 -7.75
N ASN A 22 11.34 9.27 -8.87
CA ASN A 22 10.88 10.13 -9.97
C ASN A 22 9.59 9.58 -10.60
N VAL A 23 9.51 8.27 -10.83
CA VAL A 23 8.27 7.63 -11.31
C VAL A 23 7.10 7.88 -10.34
N PHE A 24 7.33 7.74 -9.02
CA PHE A 24 6.28 8.01 -8.03
C PHE A 24 5.83 9.47 -8.04
N ARG A 25 6.74 10.43 -8.22
CA ARG A 25 6.38 11.85 -8.36
C ARG A 25 5.54 12.11 -9.60
N GLU A 26 5.92 11.55 -10.74
CA GLU A 26 5.14 11.66 -11.98
C GLU A 26 3.74 11.07 -11.80
N GLN A 27 3.63 9.92 -11.13
CA GLN A 27 2.33 9.31 -10.84
C GLN A 27 1.50 10.19 -9.88
N ILE A 28 2.09 10.75 -8.83
CA ILE A 28 1.41 11.68 -7.91
C ILE A 28 0.83 12.88 -8.68
N ASP A 29 1.55 13.43 -9.66
CA ASP A 29 1.08 14.57 -10.45
C ASP A 29 -0.13 14.21 -11.33
N ILE A 30 -0.15 12.99 -11.87
CA ILE A 30 -1.29 12.46 -12.64
C ILE A 30 -2.50 12.25 -11.72
N GLU A 31 -2.29 11.63 -10.56
CA GLU A 31 -3.34 11.36 -9.59
C GLU A 31 -3.96 12.67 -9.07
N LYS A 32 -3.16 13.71 -8.78
CA LYS A 32 -3.67 15.03 -8.37
C LYS A 32 -4.59 15.67 -9.42
N LYS A 33 -4.19 15.64 -10.69
CA LYS A 33 -5.03 16.15 -11.80
C LYS A 33 -6.32 15.34 -11.93
N THR A 34 -6.22 14.02 -11.74
CA THR A 34 -7.37 13.11 -11.79
C THR A 34 -8.33 13.39 -10.64
N LEU A 35 -7.81 13.64 -9.43
CA LEU A 35 -8.59 13.98 -8.24
C LEU A 35 -9.42 15.24 -8.46
N GLU A 36 -8.80 16.31 -8.97
CA GLU A 36 -9.49 17.57 -9.29
C GLU A 36 -10.61 17.38 -10.31
N LYS A 37 -10.40 16.51 -11.30
CA LYS A 37 -11.41 16.17 -12.30
C LYS A 37 -12.57 15.38 -11.67
N LEU A 38 -12.27 14.40 -10.82
CA LEU A 38 -13.28 13.57 -10.15
C LEU A 38 -14.18 14.40 -9.23
N VAL A 39 -13.62 15.35 -8.48
CA VAL A 39 -14.42 16.29 -7.65
C VAL A 39 -15.47 17.01 -8.49
N LYS A 40 -15.06 17.57 -9.65
CA LYS A 40 -15.99 18.30 -10.54
C LYS A 40 -17.06 17.39 -11.14
N LEU A 41 -16.69 16.16 -11.50
CA LEU A 41 -17.63 15.18 -12.04
C LEU A 41 -18.64 14.70 -11.00
N GLU A 42 -18.19 14.48 -9.76
CA GLU A 42 -19.05 14.14 -8.63
C GLU A 42 -20.06 15.26 -8.35
N GLU A 43 -19.60 16.52 -8.27
CA GLU A 43 -20.46 17.69 -8.03
C GLU A 43 -21.49 17.91 -9.14
N ALA A 44 -21.11 17.65 -10.40
CA ALA A 44 -21.99 17.79 -11.56
C ALA A 44 -22.97 16.62 -11.75
N ALA A 45 -22.75 15.49 -11.08
CA ALA A 45 -23.59 14.30 -11.24
C ALA A 45 -24.95 14.48 -10.55
N ASN A 46 -26.02 14.49 -11.35
CA ASN A 46 -27.40 14.58 -10.85
C ASN A 46 -27.92 13.26 -10.27
N GLU A 47 -27.42 12.12 -10.78
CA GLU A 47 -27.82 10.79 -10.32
C GLU A 47 -26.96 10.35 -9.13
N THR A 48 -27.61 9.88 -8.07
CA THR A 48 -26.94 9.50 -6.82
C THR A 48 -25.95 8.35 -7.01
N THR A 49 -26.30 7.32 -7.78
CA THR A 49 -25.43 6.16 -8.07
C THR A 49 -24.15 6.58 -8.80
N VAL A 50 -24.27 7.45 -9.79
CA VAL A 50 -23.12 8.01 -10.52
C VAL A 50 -22.24 8.85 -9.60
N ARG A 51 -22.86 9.63 -8.70
CA ARG A 51 -22.12 10.39 -7.68
C ARG A 51 -21.35 9.48 -6.74
N LEU A 52 -21.95 8.37 -6.30
CA LEU A 52 -21.27 7.37 -5.47
C LEU A 52 -20.08 6.75 -6.20
N ALA A 53 -20.21 6.42 -7.49
CA ALA A 53 -19.11 5.89 -8.29
C ALA A 53 -17.95 6.90 -8.44
N PHE A 54 -18.24 8.19 -8.63
CA PHE A 54 -17.18 9.21 -8.68
C PHE A 54 -16.54 9.47 -7.30
N MET A 55 -17.34 9.42 -6.24
CA MET A 55 -16.84 9.54 -4.86
C MET A 55 -15.86 8.41 -4.53
N ASP A 56 -16.20 7.18 -4.90
CA ASP A 56 -15.37 5.99 -4.73
C ASP A 56 -14.00 6.15 -5.42
N LEU A 57 -14.02 6.45 -6.73
CA LEU A 57 -12.81 6.75 -7.49
C LEU A 57 -12.00 7.91 -6.90
N ARG A 58 -12.66 8.94 -6.38
CA ARG A 58 -11.99 10.10 -5.76
C ARG A 58 -11.24 9.69 -4.50
N LEU A 59 -11.86 8.88 -3.64
CA LEU A 59 -11.24 8.38 -2.42
C LEU A 59 -10.03 7.50 -2.75
N ASP A 60 -10.14 6.68 -3.80
CA ASP A 60 -9.06 5.81 -4.26
C ASP A 60 -7.88 6.57 -4.86
N THR A 61 -8.14 7.57 -5.71
CA THR A 61 -7.09 8.48 -6.20
C THR A 61 -6.38 9.19 -5.04
N TRP A 62 -7.12 9.66 -4.03
CA TRP A 62 -6.51 10.29 -2.85
C TRP A 62 -5.66 9.29 -2.03
N LYS A 63 -6.16 8.07 -1.84
CA LYS A 63 -5.44 6.96 -1.19
C LYS A 63 -4.12 6.68 -1.91
N HIS A 64 -4.10 6.62 -3.24
CA HIS A 64 -2.89 6.40 -4.03
C HIS A 64 -1.85 7.51 -3.85
N ILE A 65 -2.28 8.78 -3.88
CA ILE A 65 -1.38 9.93 -3.63
C ILE A 65 -0.69 9.77 -2.29
N LYS A 66 -1.46 9.49 -1.23
CA LYS A 66 -0.92 9.35 0.13
C LYS A 66 0.02 8.15 0.27
N PHE A 67 -0.33 7.04 -0.39
CA PHE A 67 0.52 5.86 -0.39
C PHE A 67 1.86 6.13 -1.08
N LEU A 68 1.85 6.79 -2.25
CA LEU A 68 3.07 7.14 -2.99
C LEU A 68 3.94 8.14 -2.23
N GLU A 69 3.34 9.14 -1.57
CA GLU A 69 4.05 10.07 -0.69
C GLU A 69 4.76 9.32 0.45
N GLY A 70 4.07 8.39 1.11
CA GLY A 70 4.68 7.54 2.15
C GLY A 70 5.78 6.61 1.62
N MET A 71 5.63 6.09 0.40
CA MET A 71 6.68 5.27 -0.24
C MET A 71 7.93 6.09 -0.56
N ILE A 72 7.78 7.34 -1.02
CA ILE A 72 8.91 8.25 -1.19
C ILE A 72 9.60 8.48 0.15
N GLU A 73 8.83 8.76 1.22
CA GLU A 73 9.38 8.96 2.57
C GLU A 73 10.19 7.75 3.05
N VAL A 74 9.68 6.53 2.84
CA VAL A 74 10.40 5.28 3.17
C VAL A 74 11.71 5.15 2.40
N LEU A 75 11.74 5.58 1.14
CA LEU A 75 12.93 5.49 0.28
C LEU A 75 13.96 6.60 0.55
N THR A 76 13.52 7.76 1.08
CA THR A 76 14.40 8.90 1.35
C THR A 76 14.87 8.98 2.81
N THR A 77 14.10 8.42 3.75
CA THR A 77 14.41 8.52 5.18
C THR A 77 15.35 7.40 5.61
N THR A 78 16.58 7.75 5.99
CA THR A 78 17.53 6.84 6.62
C THR A 78 17.46 7.01 8.14
N PRO A 79 17.18 5.96 8.94
CA PRO A 79 17.24 6.07 10.40
C PRO A 79 18.66 6.41 10.87
N CYS A 80 18.79 7.42 11.74
CA CYS A 80 20.09 7.97 12.16
C CYS A 80 20.87 7.09 13.16
N ASP A 81 20.32 5.97 13.66
CA ASP A 81 21.11 4.93 14.31
C ASP A 81 20.41 3.57 14.29
N GLU A 82 21.20 2.49 14.19
CA GLU A 82 20.68 1.11 14.12
C GLU A 82 19.82 0.75 15.36
N TRP A 83 20.10 1.33 16.52
CA TRP A 83 19.39 1.04 17.75
C TRP A 83 18.00 1.69 17.78
N SER A 84 17.87 2.96 17.42
CA SER A 84 16.59 3.64 17.26
C SER A 84 15.75 2.99 16.16
N ALA A 85 16.37 2.59 15.05
CA ALA A 85 15.72 1.78 14.02
C ALA A 85 15.22 0.43 14.57
N LYS A 86 15.99 -0.22 15.44
CA LYS A 86 15.68 -1.54 16.01
C LYS A 86 14.59 -1.47 17.09
N VAL A 87 14.69 -0.52 18.01
CA VAL A 87 13.71 -0.30 19.09
C VAL A 87 12.39 0.22 18.52
N GLY A 88 12.43 1.16 17.58
CA GLY A 88 11.23 1.64 16.87
C GLY A 88 10.51 0.50 16.14
N ARG A 89 11.26 -0.37 15.44
CA ARG A 89 10.70 -1.57 14.81
C ARG A 89 10.12 -2.57 15.83
N TYR A 90 10.79 -2.82 16.96
CA TYR A 90 10.32 -3.80 17.94
C TYR A 90 9.11 -3.33 18.74
N ALA A 91 9.16 -2.11 19.30
CA ALA A 91 8.06 -1.52 20.07
C ALA A 91 6.82 -1.28 19.20
N GLY A 92 7.03 -0.87 17.94
CA GLY A 92 5.97 -0.77 16.95
C GLY A 92 5.30 -2.11 16.68
N ARG A 93 6.07 -3.20 16.49
CA ARG A 93 5.55 -4.52 16.10
C ARG A 93 4.64 -5.18 17.14
N VAL A 94 5.00 -5.15 18.43
CA VAL A 94 4.19 -5.84 19.47
C VAL A 94 2.85 -5.15 19.66
N LYS A 95 2.83 -3.81 19.63
CA LYS A 95 1.59 -3.04 19.69
C LYS A 95 0.78 -3.17 18.39
N LEU A 96 1.45 -3.19 17.23
CA LEU A 96 0.78 -3.36 15.93
C LEU A 96 0.13 -4.73 15.76
N ASP A 97 0.74 -5.85 16.20
CA ASP A 97 0.18 -7.18 15.88
C ASP A 97 -1.25 -7.35 16.42
N ARG A 98 -1.53 -6.86 17.65
CA ARG A 98 -2.88 -6.94 18.22
C ARG A 98 -3.87 -6.05 17.47
N GLU A 99 -3.50 -4.80 17.20
CA GLU A 99 -4.37 -3.85 16.51
C GLU A 99 -4.64 -4.30 15.07
N LEU A 100 -3.62 -4.80 14.35
CA LEU A 100 -3.75 -5.32 12.99
C LEU A 100 -4.64 -6.56 12.93
N ARG A 101 -4.61 -7.43 13.95
CA ARG A 101 -5.53 -8.57 14.05
C ARG A 101 -6.97 -8.11 14.22
N SER A 102 -7.19 -7.17 15.15
CA SER A 102 -8.52 -6.59 15.37
C SER A 102 -9.05 -6.00 14.08
N LEU A 103 -8.23 -5.22 13.37
CA LEU A 103 -8.61 -4.64 12.09
C LEU A 103 -8.91 -5.71 11.04
N ALA A 104 -8.08 -6.76 10.93
CA ALA A 104 -8.35 -7.86 10.01
C ALA A 104 -9.66 -8.60 10.33
N ASP A 105 -10.00 -8.75 11.61
CA ASP A 105 -11.28 -9.34 12.02
C ASP A 105 -12.46 -8.43 11.66
N ASP A 106 -12.30 -7.11 11.80
CA ASP A 106 -13.29 -6.11 11.40
C ASP A 106 -13.50 -6.10 9.87
N GLU A 107 -12.43 -6.16 9.06
CA GLU A 107 -12.52 -6.33 7.60
C GLU A 107 -13.36 -7.56 7.21
N ASN A 108 -13.12 -8.68 7.89
CA ASN A 108 -13.88 -9.90 7.62
C ASN A 108 -15.35 -9.77 8.06
N GLN A 109 -15.64 -9.05 9.14
CA GLN A 109 -17.02 -8.75 9.52
C GLN A 109 -17.72 -7.87 8.47
N MET A 110 -17.03 -6.89 7.89
CA MET A 110 -17.56 -6.06 6.81
C MET A 110 -17.88 -6.90 5.57
N VAL A 111 -17.01 -7.83 5.16
CA VAL A 111 -17.28 -8.79 4.07
C VAL A 111 -18.58 -9.57 4.31
N LEU A 112 -18.79 -10.06 5.53
CA LEU A 112 -19.99 -10.82 5.91
C LEU A 112 -21.25 -9.96 5.87
N LEU A 113 -21.18 -8.70 6.32
CA LEU A 113 -22.31 -7.77 6.29
C LEU A 113 -22.67 -7.37 4.87
N LEU A 114 -21.68 -7.06 4.03
CA LEU A 114 -21.88 -6.78 2.60
C LEU A 114 -22.47 -7.99 1.88
N GLY A 115 -22.03 -9.21 2.21
CA GLY A 115 -22.60 -10.44 1.66
C GLY A 115 -24.07 -10.64 2.03
N LYS A 116 -24.48 -10.27 3.25
CA LYS A 116 -25.89 -10.26 3.63
C LYS A 116 -26.67 -9.21 2.84
N ALA A 117 -26.11 -8.00 2.70
CA ALA A 117 -26.75 -6.93 1.94
C ALA A 117 -27.01 -7.32 0.48
N LEU A 118 -26.05 -7.99 -0.17
CA LEU A 118 -26.22 -8.50 -1.55
C LEU A 118 -27.39 -9.47 -1.70
N GLY A 119 -27.74 -10.23 -0.66
CA GLY A 119 -28.90 -11.12 -0.67
C GLY A 119 -30.25 -10.38 -0.66
N GLU A 120 -30.26 -9.11 -0.28
CA GLU A 120 -31.47 -8.30 -0.11
C GLU A 120 -31.64 -7.21 -1.20
N ILE A 121 -30.56 -6.86 -1.90
CA ILE A 121 -30.57 -5.82 -2.94
C ILE A 121 -31.08 -6.42 -4.26
N ASN A 122 -32.09 -5.77 -4.85
CA ASN A 122 -32.62 -6.12 -6.17
C ASN A 122 -32.18 -5.17 -7.30
N ASP A 123 -31.62 -4.02 -6.95
CA ASP A 123 -31.14 -3.04 -7.93
C ASP A 123 -29.77 -3.46 -8.47
N PRO A 124 -29.60 -3.66 -9.79
CA PRO A 124 -28.35 -4.16 -10.36
C PRO A 124 -27.15 -3.21 -10.19
N ILE A 125 -27.38 -1.89 -10.13
CA ILE A 125 -26.30 -0.91 -9.95
C ILE A 125 -25.84 -0.92 -8.49
N ALA A 126 -26.78 -0.97 -7.55
CA ALA A 126 -26.46 -1.11 -6.14
C ALA A 126 -25.75 -2.45 -5.85
N GLN A 127 -26.15 -3.55 -6.50
CA GLN A 127 -25.44 -4.83 -6.43
C GLN A 127 -23.98 -4.67 -6.87
N LEU A 128 -23.75 -4.09 -8.05
CA LEU A 128 -22.40 -3.86 -8.57
C LEU A 128 -21.52 -3.06 -7.60
N LEU A 129 -22.04 -1.99 -7.01
CA LEU A 129 -21.30 -1.16 -6.06
C LEU A 129 -20.98 -1.92 -4.77
N VAL A 130 -21.93 -2.71 -4.24
CA VAL A 130 -21.72 -3.48 -3.01
C VAL A 130 -20.80 -4.68 -3.25
N GLU A 131 -20.85 -5.32 -4.42
CA GLU A 131 -19.89 -6.35 -4.85
C GLU A 131 -18.48 -5.79 -4.90
N HIS A 132 -18.30 -4.61 -5.49
CA HIS A 132 -17.01 -3.93 -5.53
C HIS A 132 -16.45 -3.71 -4.12
N MET A 133 -17.23 -3.09 -3.23
CA MET A 133 -16.84 -2.89 -1.83
C MET A 133 -16.46 -4.22 -1.15
N GLN A 134 -17.26 -5.28 -1.36
CA GLN A 134 -16.98 -6.58 -0.75
C GLN A 134 -15.63 -7.16 -1.21
N ASP A 135 -15.28 -6.99 -2.48
CA ASP A 135 -14.01 -7.45 -3.02
C ASP A 135 -12.82 -6.63 -2.51
N GLU A 136 -13.01 -5.33 -2.29
CA GLU A 136 -12.01 -4.50 -1.61
C GLU A 136 -11.75 -4.97 -0.18
N GLU A 137 -12.79 -5.18 0.64
CA GLU A 137 -12.61 -5.64 2.02
C GLU A 137 -11.98 -7.03 2.10
N LYS A 138 -12.29 -7.93 1.15
CA LYS A 138 -11.57 -9.22 1.02
C LYS A 138 -10.08 -8.99 0.76
N SER A 139 -9.75 -8.06 -0.13
CA SER A 139 -8.36 -7.70 -0.44
C SER A 139 -7.65 -7.09 0.77
N HIS A 140 -8.31 -6.19 1.50
CA HIS A 140 -7.80 -5.58 2.74
C HIS A 140 -7.51 -6.64 3.81
N HIS A 141 -8.46 -7.55 4.08
CA HIS A 141 -8.26 -8.66 5.01
C HIS A 141 -7.04 -9.52 4.65
N VAL A 142 -6.88 -9.87 3.37
CA VAL A 142 -5.73 -10.63 2.86
C VAL A 142 -4.43 -9.82 3.03
N GLY A 143 -4.46 -8.53 2.73
CA GLY A 143 -3.33 -7.61 2.89
C GLY A 143 -2.86 -7.51 4.33
N LEU A 144 -3.78 -7.29 5.27
CA LEU A 144 -3.50 -7.23 6.71
C LEU A 144 -2.94 -8.56 7.23
N THR A 145 -3.52 -9.69 6.81
CA THR A 145 -3.03 -11.02 7.19
C THR A 145 -1.60 -11.27 6.69
N LYS A 146 -1.28 -10.84 5.47
CA LYS A 146 0.09 -10.89 4.93
C LYS A 146 1.03 -9.98 5.72
N LEU A 147 0.61 -8.77 6.05
CA LEU A 147 1.41 -7.82 6.84
C LEU A 147 1.74 -8.39 8.24
N ILE A 148 0.74 -8.95 8.92
CA ILE A 148 0.90 -9.63 10.21
C ILE A 148 1.95 -10.75 10.10
N ARG A 149 1.88 -11.56 9.03
CA ARG A 149 2.87 -12.62 8.78
C ARG A 149 4.28 -12.06 8.54
N LEU A 150 4.41 -11.00 7.74
CA LEU A 150 5.70 -10.36 7.47
C LEU A 150 6.32 -9.75 8.73
N ILE A 151 5.51 -9.14 9.59
CA ILE A 151 5.93 -8.61 10.90
C ILE A 151 6.51 -9.73 11.77
N LYS A 152 5.88 -10.91 11.78
CA LYS A 152 6.34 -12.09 12.54
C LYS A 152 7.60 -12.73 11.95
N GLN A 153 7.73 -12.74 10.62
CA GLN A 153 8.80 -13.46 9.92
C GLN A 153 10.05 -12.62 9.67
N SER A 154 9.97 -11.28 9.72
CA SER A 154 11.12 -10.41 9.49
C SER A 154 12.10 -10.50 10.67
N PRO A 155 13.30 -11.10 10.51
CA PRO A 155 14.24 -11.26 11.62
C PRO A 155 14.67 -9.90 12.19
N LEU A 156 14.95 -9.84 13.50
CA LEU A 156 15.45 -8.65 14.20
C LEU A 156 16.93 -8.33 13.87
N GLN A 157 17.34 -8.52 12.60
CA GLN A 157 18.69 -8.80 12.07
C GLN A 157 19.09 -10.28 12.11
N SER A 158 19.68 -10.76 11.02
CA SER A 158 20.39 -12.04 10.93
C SER A 158 21.89 -11.93 11.25
N LYS A 159 22.45 -10.71 11.35
CA LYS A 159 23.86 -10.46 11.65
C LYS A 159 24.01 -9.58 12.89
N LYS A 160 24.88 -10.01 13.81
CA LYS A 160 25.32 -9.24 14.97
C LYS A 160 26.27 -8.13 14.47
N GLY A 161 25.97 -6.86 14.77
CA GLY A 161 26.86 -5.74 14.45
C GLY A 161 28.25 -5.97 15.05
N ILE A 162 29.30 -5.77 14.24
CA ILE A 162 30.67 -6.13 14.61
C ILE A 162 31.34 -5.03 15.44
N LYS A 163 30.99 -3.74 15.25
CA LYS A 163 31.40 -2.59 16.08
C LYS A 163 30.38 -1.44 15.96
N GLY A 164 30.25 -0.64 17.02
CA GLY A 164 29.28 0.47 17.13
C GLY A 164 29.70 1.79 16.46
N THR A 165 30.38 1.77 15.32
CA THR A 165 30.82 3.00 14.64
C THR A 165 30.97 2.73 13.16
N ASP A 166 30.00 3.18 12.37
CA ASP A 166 30.17 3.83 11.06
C ASP A 166 28.78 4.35 10.65
N ILE A 167 28.28 5.28 11.47
CA ILE A 167 27.17 6.15 11.13
C ILE A 167 27.73 7.55 11.30
N VAL A 168 28.04 8.19 10.17
CA VAL A 168 28.40 9.60 10.12
C VAL A 168 27.13 10.34 9.70
N CYS A 169 26.59 11.16 10.59
CA CYS A 169 25.69 12.25 10.21
C CYS A 169 26.53 13.52 10.10
N ASP A 170 26.16 14.41 9.18
CA ASP A 170 26.84 15.71 9.03
C ASP A 170 26.75 16.51 10.34
N PRO A 171 27.82 17.24 10.73
CA PRO A 171 27.76 18.17 11.84
C PRO A 171 26.87 19.35 11.46
N GLU A 172 26.09 19.83 12.42
CA GLU A 172 25.21 21.01 12.33
C GLU A 172 25.81 22.20 11.57
#